data_AF-A0A2X3GL61-F1
#
_entry.id   AF-A0A2X3GL61-F1
#
_cell.length_a   1.000
_cell.length_b   1.000
_cell.length_c   1.000
_cell.angle_alpha   90.00
_cell.angle_beta   90.00
_cell.angle_gamma   90.00
#
_symmetry.space_group_name_H-M   'P 1'
#
loop_
_entity.id
_entity.type
_entity.pdbx_description
1 polymer ?
#
loop_
_entity_poly.entity_id
_entity_poly.type
_entity_poly.pdbx_seq_one_letter_code
_entity_poly.pdbx_strand_id
1 'polypeptide(L)'
;MAWVIRKLPLRRNYAEGAGGFFKGIDALPLTGQYTHYSLDKKTGKPDYVTDSAASATAWTTGVKTYNGALGVDIHENAHQTILELAKAAGLATGNVSTAELQDATPRGVGGACDIA
;
A
#
# COMPACT_ATOMS: atom_id res chain seq x y z
N MET A 1 3.37 8.40 -4.45
CA MET A 1 4.10 8.46 -5.73
C MET A 1 5.30 9.41 -5.68
N ALA A 2 5.15 10.70 -5.30
CA ALA A 2 6.30 11.62 -5.12
C ALA A 2 7.34 11.14 -4.09
N TRP A 3 6.92 10.35 -3.10
CA TRP A 3 7.78 9.90 -2.01
C TRP A 3 8.84 8.86 -2.41
N VAL A 4 8.60 7.94 -3.35
CA VAL A 4 9.58 6.91 -3.74
C VAL A 4 10.65 7.50 -4.67
N ILE A 5 10.21 8.26 -5.67
CA ILE A 5 11.09 8.87 -6.68
C ILE A 5 12.08 9.85 -6.04
N ARG A 6 11.73 10.49 -4.91
CA ARG A 6 12.66 11.35 -4.16
C ARG A 6 13.54 10.59 -3.16
N LYS A 7 13.00 9.60 -2.45
CA LYS A 7 13.74 8.88 -1.40
C LYS A 7 14.78 7.91 -1.96
N LEU A 8 14.52 7.26 -3.09
CA LEU A 8 15.42 6.25 -3.64
C LEU A 8 16.73 6.85 -4.16
N PRO A 9 16.73 7.93 -4.98
CA PRO A 9 17.97 8.59 -5.39
C PRO A 9 18.75 9.16 -4.20
N LEU A 10 18.06 9.71 -3.19
CA LEU A 10 18.72 10.22 -1.97
C LEU A 10 19.49 9.12 -1.24
N ARG A 11 18.87 7.95 -1.03
CA ARG A 11 19.52 6.80 -0.40
C ARG A 11 20.67 6.26 -1.25
N ARG A 12 20.50 6.19 -2.57
CA ARG A 12 21.53 5.71 -3.50
C ARG A 12 22.76 6.62 -3.47
N ASN A 13 22.54 7.93 -3.54
CA ASN A 13 23.60 8.92 -3.48
C ASN A 13 24.40 8.82 -2.17
N TYR A 14 23.71 8.57 -1.04
CA TYR A 14 24.36 8.46 0.27
C TYR A 14 25.13 7.14 0.44
N ALA A 15 24.55 6.00 0.04
CA ALA A 15 25.11 4.67 0.32
C ALA A 15 26.07 4.16 -0.77
N GLU A 16 25.76 4.41 -2.05
CA GLU A 16 26.47 3.85 -3.21
C GLU A 16 27.11 4.92 -4.10
N GLY A 17 26.88 6.21 -3.80
CA GLY A 17 27.25 7.33 -4.65
C GLY A 17 26.24 7.58 -5.79
N ALA A 18 26.33 8.75 -6.44
CA ALA A 18 25.31 9.19 -7.41
C ALA A 18 25.18 8.29 -8.65
N GLY A 19 26.30 7.68 -9.06
CA GLY A 19 26.37 6.68 -10.13
C GLY A 19 26.35 5.23 -9.63
N GLY A 20 26.16 5.01 -8.32
CA GLY A 20 26.06 3.69 -7.72
C GLY A 20 24.77 2.96 -8.07
N PHE A 21 24.67 1.70 -7.65
CA PHE A 21 23.57 0.81 -8.02
C PHE A 21 23.19 -0.10 -6.86
N PHE A 22 21.92 -0.08 -6.46
CA PHE A 22 21.41 -1.03 -5.47
C PHE A 22 21.11 -2.38 -6.10
N LYS A 23 21.87 -3.41 -5.70
CA LYS A 23 21.76 -4.80 -6.21
C LYS A 23 20.36 -5.42 -6.15
N GLY A 24 19.49 -4.93 -5.26
CA GLY A 24 18.09 -5.38 -5.17
C GLY A 24 17.11 -4.45 -5.88
N ILE A 25 16.98 -3.22 -5.37
CA ILE A 25 15.90 -2.30 -5.81
C ILE A 25 16.10 -1.83 -7.25
N ASP A 26 17.34 -1.58 -7.68
CA ASP A 26 17.61 -1.11 -9.06
C ASP A 26 17.69 -2.28 -10.06
N ALA A 27 17.66 -3.54 -9.61
CA ALA A 27 17.80 -4.73 -10.45
C ALA A 27 16.48 -5.24 -11.05
N LEU A 28 15.35 -4.58 -10.75
CA LEU A 28 14.04 -4.94 -11.33
C LEU A 28 14.00 -4.52 -12.82
N PRO A 29 13.87 -5.47 -13.77
CA PRO A 29 13.99 -5.17 -15.21
C PRO A 29 12.76 -4.46 -15.79
N LEU A 30 11.61 -4.53 -15.10
CA LEU A 30 10.35 -3.90 -15.50
C LEU A 30 10.00 -2.84 -14.47
N THR A 31 9.91 -1.59 -14.93
CA THR A 31 9.58 -0.44 -14.08
C THR A 31 8.37 0.29 -14.64
N GLY A 32 7.58 0.88 -13.74
CA GLY A 32 6.37 1.60 -14.09
C GLY A 32 6.02 2.63 -13.02
N GLN A 33 5.03 3.47 -13.35
CA GLN A 33 4.54 4.53 -12.49
C GLN A 33 3.04 4.32 -12.28
N TYR A 34 2.59 4.23 -11.03
CA TYR A 34 1.19 3.99 -10.68
C TYR A 34 0.64 5.10 -9.76
N THR A 35 -0.57 5.57 -10.04
CA THR A 35 -1.25 6.60 -9.24
C THR A 35 -1.90 6.02 -7.99
N HIS A 36 -1.85 6.76 -6.89
CA HIS A 36 -2.19 6.27 -5.54
C HIS A 36 -3.15 7.21 -4.78
N TYR A 37 -4.07 7.89 -5.48
CA TYR A 37 -5.09 8.75 -4.85
C TYR A 37 -6.11 7.93 -4.02
N SER A 38 -6.68 8.53 -2.97
CA SER A 38 -7.78 7.98 -2.17
C SER A 38 -9.12 8.66 -2.55
N LEU A 39 -10.21 8.33 -1.86
CA LEU A 39 -11.53 8.91 -2.10
C LEU A 39 -12.03 9.65 -0.86
N ASP A 40 -12.73 10.77 -1.05
CA ASP A 40 -13.45 11.42 0.05
C ASP A 40 -14.71 10.61 0.42
N LYS A 41 -14.88 10.32 1.72
CA LYS A 41 -15.99 9.47 2.22
C LYS A 41 -17.38 10.04 1.89
N LYS A 42 -17.54 11.37 1.89
CA LYS A 42 -18.84 12.03 1.74
C LYS A 42 -19.21 12.27 0.29
N THR A 43 -18.23 12.57 -0.54
CA THR A 43 -18.43 13.01 -1.93
C THR A 43 -18.01 11.98 -2.96
N GLY A 44 -17.28 10.94 -2.57
CA GLY A 44 -16.72 9.92 -3.48
C GLY A 44 -15.70 10.50 -4.48
N LYS A 45 -15.26 11.75 -4.28
CA LYS A 45 -14.32 12.42 -5.19
C LYS A 45 -12.88 12.02 -4.87
N PRO A 46 -11.96 12.08 -5.84
CA PRO A 46 -10.55 11.82 -5.60
C PRO A 46 -9.97 12.78 -4.55
N ASP A 47 -9.41 12.21 -3.48
CA ASP A 47 -8.46 12.89 -2.61
C ASP A 47 -7.04 12.56 -3.12
N TYR A 48 -6.33 13.59 -3.55
CA TYR A 48 -5.01 13.46 -4.16
C TYR A 48 -3.91 13.12 -3.13
N VAL A 49 -4.21 13.18 -1.83
CA VAL A 49 -3.28 12.83 -0.75
C VAL A 49 -3.82 11.64 0.04
N THR A 50 -3.35 10.45 -0.32
CA THR A 50 -3.67 9.20 0.41
C THR A 50 -2.89 9.08 1.70
N ASP A 51 -3.50 8.42 2.69
CA ASP A 51 -2.82 7.89 3.87
C ASP A 51 -2.35 6.43 3.65
N SER A 52 -1.71 5.86 4.68
CA SER A 52 -1.23 4.47 4.65
C SER A 52 -2.37 3.45 4.60
N ALA A 53 -3.51 3.73 5.23
CA ALA A 53 -4.65 2.81 5.26
C ALA A 53 -5.34 2.68 3.91
N ALA A 54 -5.68 3.81 3.26
CA ALA A 54 -6.35 3.80 1.96
C ALA A 54 -5.47 3.21 0.86
N SER A 55 -4.17 3.49 0.88
CA SER A 55 -3.21 2.89 -0.05
C SER A 55 -3.00 1.40 0.19
N ALA A 56 -2.97 0.97 1.47
CA ALA A 56 -2.91 -0.44 1.83
C ALA A 56 -4.19 -1.21 1.46
N THR A 57 -5.35 -0.60 1.52
CA THR A 57 -6.62 -1.21 1.08
C THR A 57 -6.69 -1.33 -0.44
N ALA A 58 -6.21 -0.32 -1.18
CA ALA A 58 -6.33 -0.29 -2.64
C ALA A 58 -5.60 -1.44 -3.34
N TRP A 59 -4.37 -1.75 -2.92
CA TRP A 59 -3.60 -2.87 -3.51
C TRP A 59 -3.96 -4.25 -2.94
N THR A 60 -4.55 -4.34 -1.74
CA THR A 60 -4.92 -5.64 -1.14
C THR A 60 -6.31 -6.09 -1.56
N THR A 61 -7.27 -5.19 -1.71
CA THR A 61 -8.67 -5.50 -2.06
C THR A 61 -9.03 -5.15 -3.50
N GLY A 62 -8.24 -4.31 -4.17
CA GLY A 62 -8.54 -3.80 -5.51
C GLY A 62 -9.57 -2.66 -5.54
N VAL A 63 -10.04 -2.19 -4.37
CA VAL A 63 -11.07 -1.15 -4.26
C VAL A 63 -10.47 0.12 -3.62
N LYS A 64 -10.82 1.29 -4.18
CA LYS A 64 -10.43 2.58 -3.59
C LYS A 64 -11.33 2.94 -2.42
N THR A 65 -10.74 3.54 -1.39
CA THR A 65 -11.43 3.90 -0.16
C THR A 65 -10.97 5.25 0.37
N TYR A 66 -11.53 5.67 1.50
CA TYR A 66 -11.19 6.92 2.18
C TYR A 66 -10.00 6.77 3.13
N ASN A 67 -9.34 7.90 3.42
CA ASN A 67 -8.21 7.92 4.35
C ASN A 67 -8.66 7.42 5.74
N GLY A 68 -7.92 6.48 6.32
CA GLY A 68 -8.29 5.79 7.56
C GLY A 68 -9.12 4.50 7.37
N ALA A 69 -9.50 4.11 6.16
CA ALA A 69 -10.19 2.84 5.95
C ALA A 69 -9.23 1.67 5.68
N LEU A 70 -9.38 0.55 6.41
CA LEU A 70 -8.70 -0.71 6.13
C LEU A 70 -9.69 -1.77 5.63
N GLY A 71 -9.47 -2.29 4.43
CA GLY A 71 -10.25 -3.42 3.88
C GLY A 71 -11.75 -3.13 3.64
N VAL A 72 -12.17 -1.86 3.67
CA VAL A 72 -13.56 -1.45 3.40
C VAL A 72 -13.63 -0.44 2.26
N ASP A 73 -14.76 -0.37 1.56
CA ASP A 73 -15.05 0.68 0.57
C ASP A 73 -15.59 1.97 1.21
N ILE A 74 -15.91 2.98 0.38
CA ILE A 74 -16.50 4.25 0.85
C ILE A 74 -17.89 4.10 1.50
N HIS A 75 -18.53 2.95 1.33
CA HIS A 75 -19.81 2.58 1.93
C HIS A 75 -19.62 1.65 3.14
N GLU A 76 -18.40 1.49 3.63
CA GLU A 76 -18.04 0.63 4.76
C GLU A 76 -18.28 -0.86 4.52
N ASN A 77 -18.48 -1.30 3.27
CA ASN A 77 -18.58 -2.73 2.98
C ASN A 77 -17.18 -3.34 3.03
N ALA A 78 -17.05 -4.47 3.74
CA ALA A 78 -15.82 -5.24 3.77
C ALA A 78 -15.55 -5.93 2.43
N HIS A 79 -14.31 -5.80 1.94
CA HIS A 79 -13.81 -6.46 0.74
C HIS A 79 -12.72 -7.46 1.12
N GLN A 80 -12.73 -8.62 0.46
CA GLN A 80 -11.73 -9.64 0.73
C GLN A 80 -10.34 -9.17 0.30
N THR A 81 -9.33 -9.42 1.14
CA THR A 81 -7.95 -9.10 0.81
C THR A 81 -7.32 -10.20 -0.04
N ILE A 82 -6.27 -9.87 -0.79
CA ILE A 82 -5.49 -10.83 -1.58
C ILE A 82 -4.90 -11.96 -0.72
N LEU A 83 -4.62 -11.69 0.56
CA LEU A 83 -4.13 -12.69 1.50
C LEU A 83 -5.26 -13.66 1.89
N GLU A 84 -6.48 -13.18 2.11
CA GLU A 84 -7.65 -14.02 2.34
C GLU A 84 -7.98 -14.87 1.11
N LEU A 85 -7.89 -14.30 -0.09
CA LEU A 85 -8.05 -15.03 -1.35
C LEU A 85 -6.97 -16.13 -1.51
N ALA A 86 -5.71 -15.81 -1.20
CA ALA A 86 -4.62 -16.79 -1.25
C ALA A 86 -4.82 -17.93 -0.23
N LYS A 87 -5.27 -17.62 0.99
CA LYS A 87 -5.60 -18.61 2.01
C LYS A 87 -6.76 -19.51 1.58
N ALA A 88 -7.82 -18.92 1.00
CA ALA A 88 -8.96 -19.66 0.47
C ALA A 88 -8.56 -20.58 -0.69
N ALA A 89 -7.56 -20.18 -1.49
CA ALA A 89 -6.97 -21.00 -2.55
C ALA A 89 -5.98 -22.08 -2.03
N GLY A 90 -5.80 -22.21 -0.71
CA GLY A 90 -4.88 -23.18 -0.11
C GLY A 90 -3.40 -22.82 -0.21
N LEU A 91 -3.07 -21.56 -0.51
CA LEU A 91 -1.69 -21.08 -0.57
C LEU A 91 -1.19 -20.67 0.81
N ALA A 92 0.12 -20.80 1.04
CA ALA A 92 0.75 -20.29 2.25
C ALA A 92 0.77 -18.75 2.24
N THR A 93 0.40 -18.13 3.35
CA THR A 93 0.33 -16.67 3.51
C THR A 93 1.31 -16.18 4.56
N GLY A 94 2.05 -15.10 4.28
CA GLY A 94 2.96 -14.45 5.24
C GLY A 94 2.86 -12.92 5.16
N ASN A 95 2.80 -12.26 6.32
CA ASN A 95 2.77 -10.80 6.45
C ASN A 95 3.93 -10.36 7.36
N VAL A 96 4.85 -9.55 6.84
CA VAL A 96 6.07 -9.14 7.54
C VAL A 96 6.16 -7.61 7.48
N SER A 97 6.27 -6.98 8.65
CA SER A 97 6.42 -5.53 8.79
C SER A 97 7.46 -5.22 9.87
N THR A 98 8.17 -4.10 9.71
CA THR A 98 9.03 -3.54 10.75
C THR A 98 8.29 -2.57 11.67
N ALA A 99 7.07 -2.17 11.30
CA ALA A 99 6.16 -1.41 12.15
C ALA A 99 5.34 -2.35 13.04
N GLU A 100 4.66 -1.79 14.04
CA GLU A 100 3.72 -2.56 14.88
C GLU A 100 2.67 -3.27 14.02
N LEU A 101 2.25 -4.47 14.43
CA LEU A 101 1.33 -5.31 13.64
C LEU A 101 -0.04 -4.62 13.42
N GLN A 102 -0.40 -3.71 14.31
CA GLN A 102 -1.62 -2.92 14.29
C GLN A 102 -1.53 -1.71 13.36
N ASP A 103 -0.34 -1.35 12.87
CA ASP A 103 -0.16 -0.25 11.94
C ASP A 103 -0.91 -0.53 10.62
N ALA A 104 -1.28 0.54 9.92
CA ALA A 104 -2.20 0.50 8.78
C ALA A 104 -1.74 -0.45 7.67
N THR A 105 -0.43 -0.54 7.42
CA THR A 105 0.15 -1.37 6.36
C THR A 105 0.02 -2.87 6.64
N PRO A 106 0.49 -3.41 7.80
CA PRO A 106 0.27 -4.82 8.12
C PRO A 106 -1.21 -5.15 8.36
N ARG A 107 -2.00 -4.25 8.95
CA ARG A 107 -3.40 -4.51 9.27
C ARG A 107 -4.30 -4.53 8.04
N GLY A 108 -4.10 -3.64 7.07
CA GLY A 108 -4.85 -3.62 5.80
C GLY A 108 -4.58 -4.81 4.86
N VAL A 109 -3.47 -5.54 5.08
CA VAL A 109 -3.18 -6.81 4.39
C VAL A 109 -3.88 -7.98 5.10
N GLY A 110 -4.07 -7.90 6.41
CA GLY A 110 -4.55 -9.01 7.26
C GLY A 110 -6.05 -9.03 7.55
N GLY A 111 -6.81 -7.96 7.31
CA GLY A 111 -8.27 -7.94 7.46
C GLY A 111 -8.88 -6.53 7.46
N ALA A 112 -10.20 -6.46 7.32
CA ALA A 112 -10.97 -5.22 7.25
C ALA A 112 -11.33 -4.64 8.64
N CYS A 113 -11.12 -3.33 8.83
CA CYS A 113 -11.51 -2.57 10.03
C CYS A 113 -11.45 -1.06 9.73
N ASP A 114 -12.38 -0.26 10.26
CA ASP A 114 -12.23 1.20 10.26
C ASP A 114 -11.29 1.60 11.42
N ILE A 115 -10.29 2.46 11.16
CA ILE A 115 -9.42 3.02 12.22
C ILE A 115 -9.87 4.43 12.65
N ALA A 116 -11.04 4.88 12.18
CA ALA A 116 -11.69 6.12 12.62
C ALA A 116 -12.44 5.98 13.95
#